data_AF-A0A699SZH4-F1
#
_entry.id   AF-A0A699SZH4-F1
#
_cell.length_a   1.000
_cell.length_b   1.000
_cell.length_c   1.000
_cell.angle_alpha   90.00
_cell.angle_beta   90.00
_cell.angle_gamma   90.00
#
_symmetry.space_group_name_H-M   'P 1'
#
loop_
_entity.id
_entity.type
_entity.pdbx_description
1 polymer ?
#
loop_
_entity_poly.entity_id
_entity_poly.type
_entity_poly.pdbx_seq_one_letter_code
_entity_poly.pdbx_strand_id
1 'polypeptide(L)'
;VKPIGTKWVLKNKRDERGIVVRNKARLVAQGHTQEEGIDYDEVFAPVARIEAIRLFLAYASFIGFTVYQMDVKSTFLYGTIDEELYVM
;
A
#
# COMPACT_ATOMS: atom_id res chain seq x y z
N VAL A 1 -4.33 -17.65 -20.07
CA VAL A 1 -3.95 -16.82 -18.90
C VAL A 1 -2.99 -17.62 -18.04
N LYS A 2 -1.83 -17.07 -17.68
CA LYS A 2 -0.84 -17.75 -16.83
C LYS A 2 -1.22 -17.46 -15.36
N PRO A 3 -1.48 -18.48 -14.51
CA PRO A 3 -1.89 -18.24 -13.14
C PRO A 3 -0.72 -17.66 -12.33
N ILE A 4 -1.00 -16.69 -11.47
CA ILE A 4 0.00 -16.12 -10.58
C ILE A 4 0.21 -17.08 -9.42
N GLY A 5 1.47 -17.47 -9.19
CA GLY A 5 1.82 -18.32 -8.05
C GLY A 5 1.48 -17.64 -6.72
N THR A 6 1.06 -18.41 -5.72
CA THR A 6 0.80 -17.89 -4.39
C THR A 6 1.82 -18.38 -3.37
N LYS A 7 1.99 -17.60 -2.30
CA LYS A 7 2.78 -17.98 -1.13
C LYS A 7 2.05 -17.61 0.14
N TRP A 8 2.03 -18.54 1.09
CA TRP A 8 1.59 -18.26 2.45
C TRP A 8 2.70 -17.56 3.23
N VAL A 9 2.36 -16.41 3.82
CA VAL A 9 3.21 -15.69 4.77
C VAL A 9 2.59 -15.79 6.15
N LEU A 10 3.27 -16.53 7.04
CA LEU A 10 2.88 -16.71 8.44
C LEU A 10 3.71 -15.76 9.31
N LYS A 11 3.05 -14.97 10.17
CA LYS A 11 3.71 -14.05 11.10
C LYS A 11 2.98 -13.99 12.43
N ASN A 12 3.72 -14.16 13.52
CA ASN A 12 3.19 -14.01 14.87
C ASN A 12 3.34 -12.55 15.30
N LYS A 13 2.23 -11.91 15.71
CA LYS A 13 2.22 -10.61 16.36
C LYS A 13 2.49 -10.82 17.84
N ARG A 14 3.60 -10.26 18.33
CA ARG A 14 3.98 -10.26 19.74
C ARG A 14 3.63 -8.92 20.38
N ASP A 15 3.36 -8.92 21.68
CA ASP A 15 3.28 -7.71 22.49
C ASP A 15 4.67 -7.20 22.89
N GLU A 16 4.72 -6.11 23.66
CA GLU A 16 5.96 -5.52 24.19
C GLU A 16 6.73 -6.47 25.12
N ARG A 17 6.06 -7.49 25.68
CA ARG A 17 6.65 -8.51 26.55
C ARG A 17 7.07 -9.76 25.79
N GLY A 18 6.93 -9.78 24.46
CA GLY A 18 7.30 -10.88 23.59
C GLY A 18 6.28 -12.02 23.52
N ILE A 19 5.13 -11.91 24.19
CA ILE A 19 4.08 -12.93 24.19
C ILE A 19 3.32 -12.87 22.86
N VAL A 20 3.06 -14.02 22.25
CA VAL A 20 2.31 -14.11 21.00
C VAL A 20 0.83 -13.80 21.28
N VAL A 21 0.38 -12.64 20.80
CA VAL A 21 -1.01 -12.19 20.94
C VAL A 21 -1.86 -12.64 19.76
N ARG A 22 -1.27 -12.78 18.56
CA ARG A 22 -2.03 -13.15 17.36
C ARG A 22 -1.17 -13.80 16.30
N ASN A 23 -1.61 -14.94 15.77
CA ASN A 23 -1.04 -15.53 14.57
C ASN A 23 -1.69 -14.88 13.34
N LYS A 24 -0.88 -14.39 12.39
CA LYS A 24 -1.36 -13.83 11.12
C LYS A 24 -0.92 -14.76 9.99
N ALA A 25 -1.86 -15.08 9.11
CA ALA A 25 -1.59 -15.73 7.84
C ALA A 25 -2.03 -14.78 6.71
N ARG A 26 -1.23 -14.67 5.66
CA ARG A 26 -1.56 -13.90 4.46
C ARG A 26 -1.24 -14.76 3.24
N LEU A 27 -2.19 -14.92 2.34
CA LEU A 27 -1.94 -15.44 0.99
C LEU A 27 -1.47 -14.26 0.14
N VAL A 28 -0.28 -14.36 -0.44
CA VAL A 28 0.33 -13.29 -1.23
C VAL A 28 0.60 -13.81 -2.63
N ALA A 29 0.12 -13.07 -3.63
CA ALA A 29 0.45 -13.31 -5.03
C ALA A 29 1.94 -13.01 -5.27
N GLN A 30 2.60 -13.85 -6.06
CA GLN A 30 4.01 -13.72 -6.41
C GLN A 30 4.21 -12.58 -7.43
N GLY A 31 4.37 -11.35 -6.93
CA GLY A 31 4.55 -10.14 -7.75
C GLY A 31 5.86 -10.07 -8.55
N HIS A 32 6.75 -11.06 -8.44
CA HIS A 32 8.00 -11.13 -9.22
C HIS A 32 7.81 -11.57 -10.68
N THR A 33 6.56 -11.55 -11.16
CA THR A 33 6.24 -11.74 -12.59
C THR A 33 6.15 -10.38 -13.32
N GLN A 34 6.31 -9.26 -12.61
CA GLN A 34 6.36 -7.93 -13.24
C GLN A 34 7.55 -7.81 -14.19
N GLU A 35 7.29 -7.36 -15.40
CA GLU A 35 8.32 -7.18 -16.44
C GLU A 35 8.89 -5.74 -16.40
N GLU A 36 10.22 -5.61 -16.28
CA GLU A 36 10.92 -4.33 -16.30
C GLU A 36 10.69 -3.61 -17.64
N GLY A 37 10.14 -2.39 -17.59
CA GLY A 37 9.77 -1.60 -18.77
C GLY A 37 8.33 -1.78 -19.28
N ILE A 38 7.51 -2.60 -18.61
CA ILE A 38 6.06 -2.72 -18.86
C ILE A 38 5.28 -2.29 -17.61
N ASP A 39 5.53 -2.95 -16.47
CA ASP A 39 4.74 -2.75 -15.24
C ASP A 39 5.41 -1.79 -14.23
N TYR A 40 6.70 -1.49 -14.42
CA TYR A 40 7.50 -0.72 -13.44
C TYR A 40 7.28 0.80 -13.55
N ASP A 41 6.91 1.28 -14.73
CA ASP A 41 6.72 2.71 -14.98
C ASP A 41 5.29 3.18 -14.62
N GLU A 42 4.37 2.26 -14.36
CA GLU A 42 3.01 2.55 -13.88
C GLU A 42 3.01 2.78 -12.36
N VAL A 43 3.16 4.04 -11.96
CA VAL A 43 3.12 4.45 -10.56
C VAL A 43 1.68 4.46 -10.03
N PHE A 44 1.20 3.31 -9.54
CA PHE A 44 -0.15 3.16 -8.95
C PHE A 44 -0.32 3.79 -7.55
N ALA A 45 0.75 4.27 -6.93
CA ALA A 45 0.71 4.87 -5.60
C ALA A 45 1.02 6.37 -5.68
N PRO A 46 0.05 7.27 -5.42
CA PRO A 46 0.34 8.69 -5.27
C PRO A 46 1.06 8.92 -3.94
N VAL A 47 2.38 8.72 -3.92
CA VAL A 47 3.20 9.10 -2.78
C VAL A 47 3.43 10.60 -2.83
N ALA A 48 2.74 11.35 -1.99
CA ALA A 48 2.98 12.78 -1.83
C ALA A 48 4.45 13.01 -1.43
N ARG A 49 5.17 13.82 -2.20
CA ARG A 49 6.55 14.21 -1.89
C ARG A 49 6.58 15.15 -0.68
N ILE A 50 7.58 14.99 0.19
CA ILE A 50 7.71 15.79 1.43
C ILE A 50 7.80 17.29 1.12
N GLU A 51 8.46 17.65 0.03
CA GLU A 51 8.57 19.04 -0.46
C GLU A 51 7.20 19.65 -0.77
N ALA A 52 6.31 18.88 -1.41
CA ALA A 52 4.97 19.33 -1.75
C ALA A 52 4.11 19.53 -0.49
N ILE A 53 4.24 18.64 0.51
CA ILE A 53 3.54 18.76 1.80
C ILE A 53 4.01 20.03 2.53
N ARG A 54 5.33 20.30 2.55
CA ARG A 54 5.88 21.49 3.20
C ARG A 54 5.40 22.77 2.54
N LEU A 55 5.38 22.83 1.22
CA LEU A 55 4.87 23.98 0.47
C LEU A 55 3.38 24.21 0.76
N PHE A 56 2.58 23.15 0.76
CA PHE A 56 1.15 23.21 1.08
C PHE A 56 0.90 23.75 2.49
N LEU A 57 1.62 23.24 3.50
CA LEU A 57 1.47 23.72 4.88
C LEU A 57 1.92 25.17 5.05
N ALA A 58 3.00 25.59 4.40
CA ALA A 58 3.46 26.98 4.43
C ALA A 58 2.40 27.93 3.84
N TYR A 59 1.79 27.54 2.71
CA TYR A 59 0.72 28.30 2.10
C TYR A 59 -0.57 28.32 2.95
N ALA A 60 -0.96 27.17 3.50
CA ALA A 60 -2.12 27.06 4.38
C ALA A 60 -1.96 27.97 5.61
N SER A 61 -0.75 28.02 6.20
CA SER A 61 -0.43 28.93 7.30
C SER A 61 -0.47 30.40 6.89
N PHE A 62 -0.06 30.74 5.66
CA PHE A 62 -0.07 32.11 5.16
C PHE A 62 -1.49 32.65 4.93
N ILE A 63 -2.38 31.82 4.41
CA ILE A 63 -3.79 32.18 4.11
C ILE A 63 -4.70 32.00 5.34
N GLY A 64 -4.24 31.29 6.38
CA GLY A 64 -5.05 30.98 7.57
C GLY A 64 -6.02 29.81 7.37
N PHE A 65 -5.72 28.89 6.45
CA PHE A 65 -6.51 27.68 6.26
C PHE A 65 -6.32 26.70 7.42
N THR A 66 -7.42 26.11 7.88
CA THR A 66 -7.39 25.00 8.83
C THR A 66 -7.15 23.70 8.07
N VAL A 67 -6.04 23.03 8.37
CA VAL A 67 -5.66 21.75 7.75
C VAL A 67 -6.06 20.60 8.68
N TYR A 68 -6.70 19.57 8.12
CA TYR A 68 -7.04 18.34 8.82
C TYR A 68 -6.22 17.18 8.24
N GLN A 69 -5.69 16.33 9.11
CA GLN A 69 -4.99 15.10 8.71
C GLN A 69 -5.94 13.91 8.88
N MET A 70 -6.09 13.10 7.82
CA MET A 70 -6.82 11.84 7.88
C MET A 70 -5.87 10.70 7.52
N ASP A 71 -5.58 9.84 8.49
CA ASP A 71 -4.88 8.58 8.27
C ASP A 71 -5.91 7.44 8.17
N VAL A 72 -5.99 6.83 6.99
CA VAL A 72 -6.97 5.77 6.73
C VAL A 72 -6.30 4.42 7.00
N LYS A 73 -6.69 3.78 8.11
CA LYS A 73 -6.12 2.50 8.59
C LYS A 73 -6.17 1.33 7.60
N SER A 74 -7.00 1.42 6.54
CA SER A 74 -7.16 0.38 5.53
C SER A 74 -7.62 0.99 4.19
N THR A 75 -6.75 1.74 3.51
CA THR A 75 -7.00 2.14 2.11
C THR A 75 -6.70 0.96 1.20
N PHE A 76 -7.70 0.11 0.96
CA PHE A 76 -7.71 -0.63 -0.30
C PHE A 76 -8.23 0.36 -1.34
N LEU A 77 -7.38 0.74 -2.30
CA LEU A 77 -7.86 1.47 -3.47
C LEU A 77 -8.81 0.51 -4.18
N TYR A 78 -10.12 0.78 -4.12
CA TYR A 78 -11.12 0.10 -4.95
C TYR A 78 -10.97 0.58 -6.40
N GLY A 79 -9.78 0.41 -6.98
CA GLY A 79 -9.59 0.55 -8.41
C GLY A 79 -10.24 -0.64 -9.08
N THR A 80 -11.12 -0.38 -10.05
CA THR A 80 -11.47 -1.40 -11.03
C THR A 80 -10.19 -1.79 -11.77
N ILE A 81 -9.83 -3.06 -11.67
CA ILE A 81 -8.72 -3.66 -12.43
C ILE A 81 -9.36 -4.14 -13.73
N ASP A 82 -8.90 -3.64 -14.87
CA ASP A 82 -9.40 -4.06 -16.20
C ASP A 82 -8.90 -5.47 -16.59
N GLU A 83 -7.93 -6.00 -15.85
CA GLU A 83 -7.30 -7.30 -16.09
C GLU A 83 -7.95 -8.43 -15.26
N GLU A 84 -8.28 -9.54 -15.91
CA GLU A 84 -8.66 -10.78 -15.23
C GLU A 84 -7.43 -11.50 -14.67
N LEU A 85 -7.22 -11.38 -13.35
CA LEU A 85 -6.13 -12.05 -12.65
C LEU A 85 -6.62 -13.36 -12.01
N TYR A 86 -6.01 -14.48 -12.40
CA TYR A 86 -6.27 -15.79 -11.81
C TYR A 86 -5.16 -16.14 -10.83
N VAL A 87 -5.56 -16.40 -9.58
CA VAL A 87 -4.68 -16.78 -8.46
C VAL A 87 -4.84 -18.28 -8.20
N MET A 88 -3.75 -19.03 -8.17
CA MET A 88 -3.75 -20.48 -7.87
C MET A 88 -3.61 -20.77 -6.37
#